data_AF-A0AAW2UAF6-F1
#
_entry.id   AF-A0AAW2UAF6-F1
#
_cell.length_a   1.000
_cell.length_b   1.000
_cell.length_c   1.000
_cell.angle_alpha   90.00
_cell.angle_beta   90.00
_cell.angle_gamma   90.00
#
_symmetry.space_group_name_H-M   'P 1'
#
loop_
_entity.id
_entity.type
_entity.pdbx_description
1 polymer ?
#
loop_
_entity_poly.entity_id
_entity_poly.type
_entity_poly.pdbx_seq_one_letter_code
_entity_poly.pdbx_strand_id
1 'polypeptide(L)'
;MIIPNVLWKMRNLKHLYFPRLFETPDAGKIRLDGLTELETITNFNTWMFNVDDLLKMPKLQFLAANVAGNLEDIESIIKCMTMNSNVETSLEIRDFDCYTEERHSVFRKVVACQSLRVLCMEGHLCRLPMHYKFSQNLTKIVFIGSELIEDPMRTLEKLPKLRVLVLDDAFVGKETVCSSSGFLELKILELLNLHAVEKWTVEDGAMPKLSTLVLANCERLEMLLEGLQFVRGLQELDVSRMSKDFQKRIRRVDPETG
;
A
#
# COMPACT_ATOMS: atom_id res chain seq x y z
N MET A 1 -11.68 8.08 -23.44
CA MET A 1 -13.12 8.38 -23.19
C MET A 1 -13.19 9.80 -22.66
N ILE A 2 -14.15 10.59 -23.13
CA ILE A 2 -14.33 11.98 -22.71
C ILE A 2 -15.48 12.04 -21.71
N ILE A 3 -15.26 12.63 -20.54
CA ILE A 3 -16.31 12.84 -19.52
C ILE A 3 -16.61 14.34 -19.41
N PRO A 4 -17.85 14.77 -19.68
CA PRO A 4 -18.21 16.17 -19.58
C PRO A 4 -18.37 16.63 -18.12
N ASN A 5 -18.09 17.91 -17.86
CA ASN A 5 -18.23 18.53 -16.54
C ASN A 5 -19.69 18.85 -16.18
N VAL A 6 -20.52 17.80 -16.07
CA VAL A 6 -21.96 17.89 -15.78
C VAL A 6 -22.38 17.08 -14.55
N LEU A 7 -21.47 16.28 -13.98
CA LEU A 7 -21.77 15.35 -12.89
C LEU A 7 -22.29 16.07 -11.65
N TRP A 8 -21.81 17.27 -11.33
CA TRP A 8 -22.32 18.09 -10.22
C TRP A 8 -23.83 18.37 -10.26
N LYS A 9 -24.49 18.21 -11.42
CA LYS A 9 -25.95 18.36 -11.56
C LYS A 9 -26.73 17.11 -11.11
N MET A 10 -26.06 15.96 -10.97
CA MET A 10 -26.67 14.67 -10.66
C MET A 10 -26.82 14.46 -9.14
N ARG A 11 -27.68 15.27 -8.49
CA ARG A 11 -27.75 15.37 -7.03
C ARG A 11 -28.15 14.10 -6.27
N ASN A 12 -28.80 13.15 -6.93
CA ASN A 12 -29.22 11.87 -6.35
C ASN A 12 -28.18 10.75 -6.55
N LEU A 13 -27.02 11.07 -7.13
CA LEU A 13 -25.99 10.09 -7.40
C LEU A 13 -25.37 9.61 -6.08
N LYS A 14 -25.38 8.29 -5.88
CA LYS A 14 -24.84 7.63 -4.68
C LYS A 14 -23.48 6.96 -4.91
N HIS A 15 -23.28 6.40 -6.09
CA HIS A 15 -22.06 5.65 -6.39
C HIS A 15 -21.48 6.15 -7.71
N LEU A 16 -20.20 6.50 -7.68
CA LEU A 16 -19.49 7.02 -8.83
C LEU A 16 -18.19 6.25 -9.03
N TYR A 17 -18.13 5.54 -10.16
CA TYR A 17 -17.00 4.72 -10.56
C TYR A 17 -16.34 5.30 -11.80
N PHE A 18 -15.21 5.99 -11.64
CA PHE A 18 -14.47 6.50 -12.79
C PHE A 18 -13.59 5.42 -13.42
N PRO A 19 -13.38 5.45 -14.75
CA PRO A 19 -12.26 4.72 -15.35
C PRO A 19 -10.94 5.26 -14.79
N ARG A 20 -9.88 4.45 -14.87
CA ARG A 20 -8.53 4.88 -14.46
C ARG A 20 -7.99 6.03 -15.31
N LEU A 21 -8.37 6.09 -16.58
CA LEU A 21 -7.92 7.09 -17.55
C LEU A 21 -9.11 7.64 -18.33
N PHE A 22 -9.23 8.97 -18.36
CA PHE A 22 -10.21 9.70 -19.15
C PHE A 22 -9.77 11.14 -19.37
N GLU A 23 -10.44 11.82 -20.30
CA GLU A 23 -10.18 13.21 -20.65
C GLU A 23 -11.43 14.06 -20.38
N THR A 24 -11.23 15.37 -20.19
CA THR A 24 -12.31 16.36 -20.16
C THR A 24 -12.27 17.20 -21.44
N PRO A 25 -13.45 17.66 -21.95
CA PRO A 25 -13.51 18.43 -23.20
C PRO A 25 -12.63 19.69 -23.23
N ASP A 26 -12.40 20.29 -22.06
CA ASP A 26 -11.69 21.56 -21.87
C ASP A 26 -10.36 21.41 -21.11
N ALA A 27 -9.89 20.18 -20.90
CA ALA A 27 -8.77 19.84 -20.02
C ALA A 27 -8.91 20.38 -18.57
N GLY A 28 -10.12 20.79 -18.17
CA GLY A 28 -10.42 21.29 -16.84
C GLY A 28 -10.71 20.17 -15.84
N LYS A 29 -10.70 20.51 -14.54
CA LYS A 29 -11.14 19.62 -13.47
C LYS A 29 -12.66 19.45 -13.51
N ILE A 30 -13.12 18.22 -13.28
CA ILE A 30 -14.54 17.92 -13.09
C ILE A 30 -14.96 18.38 -11.69
N ARG A 31 -16.08 19.10 -11.64
CA ARG A 31 -16.70 19.58 -10.41
C ARG A 31 -17.61 18.50 -9.82
N LEU A 32 -17.49 18.25 -8.52
CA LEU A 32 -18.28 17.25 -7.77
C LEU A 32 -19.02 17.83 -6.56
N ASP A 33 -18.87 19.12 -6.25
CA ASP A 33 -19.47 19.79 -5.07
C ASP A 33 -21.01 19.72 -4.92
N GLY A 34 -21.75 19.34 -5.97
CA GLY A 34 -23.20 19.15 -5.92
C GLY A 34 -23.65 17.75 -5.51
N LEU A 35 -22.72 16.81 -5.29
CA LEU A 35 -22.99 15.39 -5.04
C LEU A 35 -23.11 15.08 -3.54
N THR A 36 -24.09 15.67 -2.86
CA THR A 36 -24.25 15.53 -1.39
C THR A 36 -24.77 14.14 -0.97
N GLU A 37 -25.39 13.40 -1.89
CA GLU A 37 -25.90 12.04 -1.66
C GLU A 37 -24.86 10.94 -1.92
N LEU A 38 -23.62 11.31 -2.25
CA LEU A 38 -22.60 10.38 -2.68
C LEU A 38 -22.07 9.55 -1.50
N GLU A 39 -22.15 8.23 -1.65
CA GLU A 39 -21.73 7.20 -0.70
C GLU A 39 -20.44 6.51 -1.14
N THR A 40 -20.18 6.43 -2.44
CA THR A 40 -18.99 5.73 -2.99
C THR A 40 -18.35 6.53 -4.11
N ILE A 41 -17.03 6.70 -3.99
CA ILE A 41 -16.17 7.18 -5.07
C ILE A 41 -15.02 6.21 -5.28
N THR A 42 -14.77 5.85 -6.54
CA THR A 42 -13.56 5.10 -6.92
C THR A 42 -12.79 5.82 -8.02
N ASN A 43 -11.45 5.69 -7.99
CA ASN A 43 -10.54 6.32 -8.95
C ASN A 43 -10.64 7.85 -8.94
N PHE A 44 -10.82 8.44 -7.75
CA PHE A 44 -10.71 9.89 -7.58
C PHE A 44 -9.25 10.30 -7.77
N ASN A 45 -8.96 11.14 -8.75
CA ASN A 45 -7.61 11.63 -9.03
C ASN A 45 -7.55 13.15 -8.87
N THR A 46 -6.63 13.66 -8.06
CA THR A 46 -6.52 15.12 -7.82
C THR A 46 -6.09 15.92 -9.05
N TRP A 47 -5.54 15.29 -10.10
CA TRP A 47 -5.36 15.95 -11.39
C TRP A 47 -6.69 16.24 -12.10
N MET A 48 -7.70 15.38 -11.91
CA MET A 48 -8.98 15.47 -12.61
C MET A 48 -10.09 16.10 -11.78
N PHE A 49 -9.96 16.16 -10.45
CA PHE A 49 -10.97 16.67 -9.54
C PHE A 49 -10.42 17.70 -8.58
N ASN A 50 -11.29 18.56 -8.05
CA ASN A 50 -10.94 19.40 -6.91
C ASN A 50 -11.07 18.58 -5.62
N VAL A 51 -9.97 18.42 -4.88
CA VAL A 51 -9.92 17.67 -3.62
C VAL A 51 -10.88 18.23 -2.57
N ASP A 52 -11.11 19.55 -2.55
CA ASP A 52 -12.00 20.19 -1.58
C ASP A 52 -13.47 19.82 -1.78
N ASP A 53 -13.85 19.28 -2.94
CA ASP A 53 -15.21 18.80 -3.17
C ASP A 53 -15.53 17.58 -2.28
N LEU A 54 -14.52 16.80 -1.88
CA LEU A 54 -14.69 15.68 -0.93
C LEU A 54 -15.20 16.16 0.44
N LEU A 55 -14.88 17.40 0.83
CA LEU A 55 -15.33 17.99 2.10
C LEU A 55 -16.84 18.30 2.10
N LYS A 56 -17.49 18.26 0.93
CA LYS A 56 -18.92 18.55 0.75
C LYS A 56 -19.77 17.28 0.61
N MET A 57 -19.18 16.11 0.86
CA MET A 57 -19.82 14.79 0.70
C MET A 57 -20.01 14.12 2.07
N PRO A 58 -21.01 14.53 2.87
CA PRO A 58 -21.17 14.05 4.25
C PRO A 58 -21.58 12.58 4.34
N LYS A 59 -22.11 12.00 3.25
CA LYS A 59 -22.58 10.60 3.19
C LYS A 59 -21.53 9.63 2.66
N LEU A 60 -20.31 10.10 2.36
CA LEU A 60 -19.28 9.27 1.76
C LEU A 60 -18.89 8.12 2.71
N GLN A 61 -19.02 6.90 2.25
CA GLN A 61 -18.67 5.69 3.00
C GLN A 61 -17.43 5.01 2.43
N PHE A 62 -17.13 5.22 1.16
CA PHE A 62 -15.97 4.64 0.51
C PHE A 62 -15.30 5.63 -0.43
N LEU A 63 -13.98 5.79 -0.27
CA LEU A 63 -13.14 6.64 -1.08
C LEU A 63 -11.92 5.86 -1.57
N ALA A 64 -11.78 5.66 -2.88
CA ALA A 64 -10.51 5.30 -3.47
C ALA A 64 -9.92 6.51 -4.22
N ALA A 65 -8.83 7.06 -3.70
CA ALA A 65 -8.18 8.26 -4.18
C ALA A 65 -6.73 8.01 -4.61
N ASN A 66 -6.32 8.69 -5.67
CA ASN A 66 -4.96 8.80 -6.19
C ASN A 66 -4.56 10.28 -6.15
N VAL A 67 -3.40 10.57 -5.60
CA VAL A 67 -2.88 11.92 -5.40
C VAL A 67 -1.38 11.93 -5.72
N ALA A 68 -0.92 12.97 -6.40
CA ALA A 68 0.51 13.23 -6.55
C ALA A 68 1.12 13.66 -5.20
N GLY A 69 2.44 13.83 -5.12
CA GLY A 69 3.13 14.25 -3.90
C GLY A 69 2.85 15.69 -3.44
N ASN A 70 1.73 16.30 -3.84
CA ASN A 70 1.28 17.62 -3.43
C ASN A 70 0.71 17.58 -2.00
N LEU A 71 1.28 18.37 -1.10
CA LEU A 71 0.91 18.35 0.32
C LEU A 71 -0.46 18.95 0.60
N GLU A 72 -0.88 19.98 -0.13
CA GLU A 72 -2.20 20.62 0.05
C GLU A 72 -3.33 19.63 -0.27
N ASP A 73 -3.18 18.88 -1.36
CA ASP A 73 -4.11 17.83 -1.74
C ASP A 73 -4.15 16.71 -0.68
N ILE A 74 -2.99 16.24 -0.22
CA ILE A 74 -2.90 15.18 0.80
C ILE A 74 -3.53 15.64 2.13
N GLU A 75 -3.24 16.86 2.60
CA GLU A 75 -3.86 17.45 3.80
C GLU A 75 -5.38 17.59 3.65
N SER A 76 -5.86 17.91 2.45
CA SER A 76 -7.30 17.98 2.17
C SER A 76 -7.97 16.61 2.24
N ILE A 77 -7.29 15.55 1.76
CA ILE A 77 -7.76 14.16 1.92
C ILE A 77 -7.73 13.74 3.39
N ILE A 78 -6.66 14.07 4.14
CA ILE A 78 -6.57 13.82 5.59
C ILE A 78 -7.75 14.49 6.31
N LYS A 79 -8.07 15.74 5.94
CA LYS A 79 -9.20 16.48 6.50
C LYS A 79 -10.53 15.78 6.20
N CYS A 80 -10.75 15.32 4.96
CA CYS A 80 -11.91 14.51 4.59
C CYS A 80 -12.02 13.25 5.47
N MET A 81 -10.94 12.49 5.58
CA MET A 81 -10.84 11.29 6.41
C MET A 81 -11.09 11.54 7.90
N THR A 82 -10.74 12.73 8.39
CA THR A 82 -10.91 13.12 9.80
C THR A 82 -12.32 13.60 10.09
N MET A 83 -12.93 14.33 9.16
CA MET A 83 -14.31 14.84 9.30
C MET A 83 -15.36 13.74 9.19
N ASN A 84 -15.05 12.65 8.47
CA ASN A 84 -15.93 11.51 8.32
C ASN A 84 -15.21 10.22 8.70
N SER A 85 -15.22 9.88 10.00
CA SER A 85 -14.52 8.70 10.53
C SER A 85 -15.06 7.36 10.03
N ASN A 86 -16.26 7.35 9.44
CA ASN A 86 -16.88 6.14 8.88
C ASN A 86 -16.48 5.88 7.43
N VAL A 87 -15.79 6.82 6.77
CA VAL A 87 -15.31 6.60 5.40
C VAL A 87 -14.21 5.54 5.42
N GLU A 88 -14.33 4.53 4.57
CA GLU A 88 -13.24 3.60 4.30
C GLU A 88 -12.42 4.15 3.14
N THR A 89 -11.12 4.36 3.37
CA THR A 89 -10.24 4.99 2.39
C THR A 89 -9.20 4.01 1.86
N SER A 90 -9.09 3.96 0.54
CA SER A 90 -7.94 3.47 -0.20
C SER A 90 -7.20 4.65 -0.79
N LEU A 91 -5.96 4.88 -0.35
CA LEU A 91 -5.17 6.02 -0.80
C LEU A 91 -3.92 5.55 -1.53
N GLU A 92 -3.74 6.07 -2.74
CA GLU A 92 -2.52 5.94 -3.52
C GLU A 92 -1.85 7.32 -3.62
N ILE A 93 -0.61 7.42 -3.14
CA ILE A 93 0.19 8.63 -3.20
C ILE A 93 1.40 8.34 -4.09
N ARG A 94 1.57 9.11 -5.17
CA ARG A 94 2.71 8.98 -6.08
C ARG A 94 3.64 10.16 -5.99
N ASP A 95 4.88 10.00 -6.45
CA ASP A 95 5.88 11.06 -6.47
C ASP A 95 6.06 11.76 -5.12
N PHE A 96 6.00 11.00 -4.02
CA PHE A 96 6.11 11.53 -2.66
C PHE A 96 7.51 11.31 -2.10
N ASP A 97 8.03 12.30 -1.38
CA ASP A 97 9.27 12.15 -0.62
C ASP A 97 9.11 12.56 0.85
N CYS A 98 10.07 12.13 1.66
CA CYS A 98 10.24 12.50 3.05
C CYS A 98 11.58 13.23 3.27
N TYR A 99 11.99 14.13 2.37
CA TYR A 99 13.25 14.85 2.54
C TYR A 99 13.18 15.98 3.57
N THR A 100 11.98 16.42 3.94
CA THR A 100 11.76 17.47 4.94
C THR A 100 10.88 16.97 6.09
N GLU A 101 11.03 17.60 7.27
CA GLU A 101 10.17 17.27 8.43
C GLU A 101 8.69 17.57 8.19
N GLU A 102 8.37 18.55 7.34
CA GLU A 102 6.99 18.84 6.95
C GLU A 102 6.38 17.64 6.21
N ARG A 103 7.09 17.10 5.22
CA ARG A 103 6.61 15.94 4.46
C ARG A 103 6.57 14.67 5.30
N HIS A 104 7.57 14.46 6.15
CA HIS A 104 7.53 13.42 7.18
C HIS A 104 6.32 13.56 8.12
N SER A 105 5.96 14.79 8.51
CA SER A 105 4.79 15.07 9.33
C SER A 105 3.50 14.69 8.62
N VAL A 106 3.36 15.03 7.34
CA VAL A 106 2.20 14.64 6.51
C VAL A 106 2.12 13.12 6.39
N PHE A 107 3.23 12.43 6.11
CA PHE A 107 3.27 10.96 6.09
C PHE A 107 2.78 10.36 7.41
N ARG A 108 3.26 10.87 8.55
CA ARG A 108 2.81 10.44 9.89
C ARG A 108 1.31 10.66 10.10
N LYS A 109 0.74 11.76 9.59
CA LYS A 109 -0.71 12.01 9.65
C LYS A 109 -1.49 11.01 8.79
N VAL A 110 -1.05 10.78 7.54
CA VAL A 110 -1.71 9.83 6.62
C VAL A 110 -1.82 8.45 7.27
N VAL A 111 -0.70 7.90 7.73
CA VAL A 111 -0.70 6.54 8.28
C VAL A 111 -1.50 6.41 9.57
N ALA A 112 -1.71 7.50 10.31
CA ALA A 112 -2.47 7.51 11.56
C ALA A 112 -4.01 7.56 11.36
N CYS A 113 -4.49 7.86 10.15
CA CYS A 113 -5.91 7.98 9.85
C CYS A 113 -6.66 6.63 10.01
N GLN A 114 -7.60 6.57 10.95
CA GLN A 114 -8.32 5.32 11.29
C GLN A 114 -9.25 4.80 10.19
N SER A 115 -9.67 5.68 9.27
CA SER A 115 -10.43 5.38 8.06
C SER A 115 -9.60 4.68 6.98
N LEU A 116 -8.26 4.78 7.04
CA LEU A 116 -7.37 4.19 6.05
C LEU A 116 -7.39 2.66 6.15
N ARG A 117 -7.66 2.01 5.01
CA ARG A 117 -7.70 0.53 4.83
C ARG A 117 -6.62 0.04 3.89
N VAL A 118 -6.34 0.81 2.86
CA VAL A 118 -5.33 0.51 1.83
C VAL A 118 -4.46 1.72 1.64
N LEU A 119 -3.14 1.52 1.71
CA LEU A 119 -2.15 2.54 1.43
C LEU A 119 -1.20 2.05 0.34
N CYS A 120 -1.07 2.82 -0.72
CA CYS A 120 -0.02 2.68 -1.72
C CYS A 120 0.79 3.97 -1.73
N MET A 121 2.09 3.90 -1.51
CA MET A 121 2.98 5.05 -1.59
C MET A 121 4.17 4.74 -2.49
N GLU A 122 4.40 5.65 -3.44
CA GLU A 122 5.54 5.64 -4.34
C GLU A 122 6.44 6.84 -4.05
N GLY A 123 7.72 6.55 -3.84
CA GLY A 123 8.79 7.52 -3.58
C GLY A 123 9.38 7.44 -2.17
N HIS A 124 10.44 8.23 -1.93
CA HIS A 124 11.39 8.08 -0.82
C HIS A 124 10.76 8.36 0.57
N LEU A 125 10.69 7.34 1.45
CA LEU A 125 10.12 7.48 2.80
C LEU A 125 11.15 7.52 3.92
N CYS A 126 12.39 7.07 3.67
CA CYS A 126 13.51 6.98 4.61
C CYS A 126 13.25 6.05 5.82
N ARG A 127 12.30 6.38 6.69
CA ARG A 127 11.96 5.63 7.91
C ARG A 127 10.46 5.55 8.14
N LEU A 128 10.00 4.39 8.61
CA LEU A 128 8.63 4.21 9.06
C LEU A 128 8.47 4.71 10.50
N PRO A 129 7.31 5.30 10.87
CA PRO A 129 6.98 5.54 12.26
C PRO A 129 6.76 4.22 13.01
N MET A 130 6.68 4.28 14.34
CA MET A 130 6.39 3.08 15.13
C MET A 130 5.01 2.50 14.80
N HIS A 131 4.87 1.17 14.87
CA HIS A 131 3.65 0.44 14.51
C HIS A 131 2.35 0.97 15.16
N TYR A 132 2.39 1.43 16.41
CA TYR A 132 1.23 1.99 17.12
C TYR A 132 0.80 3.39 16.61
N LYS A 133 1.61 4.02 15.74
CA LYS A 133 1.25 5.26 15.03
C LYS A 133 0.49 4.98 13.73
N PHE A 134 0.53 3.76 13.21
CA PHE A 134 -0.27 3.37 12.06
C PHE A 134 -1.73 3.09 12.48
N SER A 135 -2.64 3.27 11.54
CA SER A 135 -4.01 2.80 11.62
C SER A 135 -4.00 1.28 11.79
N GLN A 136 -4.64 0.81 12.85
CA GLN A 136 -4.80 -0.62 13.14
C GLN A 136 -5.85 -1.28 12.23
N ASN A 137 -6.42 -0.50 11.29
CA ASN A 137 -7.37 -0.97 10.28
C ASN A 137 -6.75 -1.18 8.90
N LEU A 138 -5.46 -0.94 8.73
CA LEU A 138 -4.76 -1.20 7.48
C LEU A 138 -4.79 -2.69 7.14
N THR A 139 -5.25 -2.99 5.92
CA THR A 139 -5.37 -4.33 5.36
C THR A 139 -4.43 -4.57 4.19
N LYS A 140 -4.02 -3.50 3.50
CA LYS A 140 -3.04 -3.56 2.42
C LYS A 140 -2.08 -2.38 2.49
N ILE A 141 -0.78 -2.68 2.35
CA ILE A 141 0.29 -1.70 2.22
C ILE A 141 1.09 -2.05 0.97
N VAL A 142 1.35 -1.03 0.15
CA VAL A 142 2.24 -1.10 -1.01
C VAL A 142 3.22 0.05 -0.88
N PHE A 143 4.52 -0.27 -0.82
CA PHE A 143 5.60 0.71 -0.83
C PHE A 143 6.46 0.48 -2.06
N ILE A 144 6.65 1.53 -2.86
CA ILE A 144 7.39 1.51 -4.12
C ILE A 144 8.49 2.58 -4.05
N GLY A 145 9.75 2.21 -4.31
CA GLY A 145 10.87 3.16 -4.33
C GLY A 145 11.03 3.92 -2.99
N SER A 146 10.67 3.28 -1.87
CA SER A 146 10.62 3.93 -0.56
C SER A 146 11.96 4.07 0.14
N GLU A 147 12.99 3.37 -0.35
CA GLU A 147 14.38 3.44 0.13
C GLU A 147 14.51 3.42 1.67
N LEU A 148 13.74 2.54 2.32
CA LEU A 148 13.74 2.43 3.78
C LEU A 148 15.11 1.93 4.27
N ILE A 149 15.68 2.63 5.24
CA ILE A 149 17.01 2.31 5.79
C ILE A 149 16.96 1.34 6.98
N GLU A 150 15.78 1.20 7.60
CA GLU A 150 15.49 0.27 8.69
C GLU A 150 14.56 -0.83 8.19
N ASP A 151 14.70 -2.03 8.74
CA ASP A 151 13.90 -3.19 8.34
C ASP A 151 12.38 -2.90 8.50
N PRO A 152 11.62 -2.80 7.40
CA PRO A 152 10.20 -2.46 7.46
C PRO A 152 9.39 -3.53 8.18
N MET A 153 9.82 -4.79 8.17
CA MET A 153 9.07 -5.90 8.74
C MET A 153 8.86 -5.73 10.25
N ARG A 154 9.86 -5.22 10.97
CA ARG A 154 9.78 -4.95 12.44
C ARG A 154 8.62 -4.05 12.85
N THR A 155 8.17 -3.19 11.94
CA THR A 155 7.03 -2.29 12.14
C THR A 155 5.77 -2.89 11.56
N LEU A 156 5.81 -3.34 10.30
CA LEU A 156 4.64 -3.78 9.56
C LEU A 156 4.07 -5.11 10.05
N GLU A 157 4.90 -6.00 10.61
CA GLU A 157 4.48 -7.29 11.16
C GLU A 157 3.52 -7.18 12.34
N LYS A 158 3.51 -6.02 13.00
CA LYS A 158 2.70 -5.73 14.18
C LYS A 158 1.32 -5.18 13.84
N LEU A 159 1.02 -4.98 12.56
CA LEU A 159 -0.28 -4.47 12.12
C LEU A 159 -1.32 -5.61 12.12
N PRO A 160 -2.35 -5.54 12.98
CA PRO A 160 -3.16 -6.71 13.33
C PRO A 160 -4.12 -7.16 12.22
N LYS A 161 -4.40 -6.31 11.24
CA LYS A 161 -5.33 -6.59 10.13
C LYS A 161 -4.64 -6.62 8.77
N LEU A 162 -3.32 -6.50 8.72
CA LEU A 162 -2.58 -6.44 7.47
C LEU A 162 -2.62 -7.81 6.78
N ARG A 163 -3.18 -7.84 5.56
CA ARG A 163 -3.40 -9.04 4.75
C ARG A 163 -2.53 -9.07 3.50
N VAL A 164 -2.18 -7.90 2.97
CA VAL A 164 -1.38 -7.76 1.76
C VAL A 164 -0.25 -6.78 2.02
N LEU A 165 0.98 -7.22 1.78
CA LEU A 165 2.16 -6.38 1.83
C LEU A 165 2.93 -6.51 0.52
N VAL A 166 3.19 -5.38 -0.14
CA VAL A 166 4.03 -5.29 -1.33
C VAL A 166 5.15 -4.31 -1.03
N LEU A 167 6.39 -4.78 -1.17
CA LEU A 167 7.60 -3.99 -1.06
C LEU A 167 8.33 -4.08 -2.39
N ASP A 168 8.29 -3.00 -3.17
CA ASP A 168 8.92 -2.89 -4.49
C ASP A 168 10.01 -1.82 -4.44
N ASP A 169 11.29 -2.22 -4.54
CA ASP A 169 12.43 -1.31 -4.38
C ASP A 169 12.33 -0.45 -3.09
N ALA A 170 11.73 -1.04 -2.05
CA ALA A 170 11.28 -0.30 -0.88
C ALA A 170 12.28 -0.28 0.27
N PHE A 171 13.29 -1.16 0.25
CA PHE A 171 14.22 -1.38 1.36
C PHE A 171 15.66 -1.51 0.85
N VAL A 172 16.56 -0.70 1.41
CA VAL A 172 17.98 -0.65 1.01
C VAL A 172 18.91 -1.38 1.99
N GLY A 173 18.36 -1.96 3.05
CA GLY A 173 19.12 -2.76 4.00
C GLY A 173 19.40 -4.19 3.50
N LYS A 174 20.35 -4.84 4.17
CA LYS A 174 20.83 -6.18 3.77
C LYS A 174 20.07 -7.34 4.39
N GLU A 175 19.46 -7.11 5.55
CA GLU A 175 18.82 -8.15 6.33
C GLU A 175 17.42 -7.73 6.73
N THR A 176 16.48 -8.67 6.62
CA THR A 176 15.11 -8.49 7.09
C THR A 176 14.65 -9.73 7.86
N VAL A 177 13.87 -9.49 8.92
CA VAL A 177 13.39 -10.52 9.84
C VAL A 177 11.89 -10.44 9.98
N CYS A 178 11.22 -11.57 9.82
CA CYS A 178 9.84 -11.76 10.26
C CYS A 178 9.88 -12.54 11.57
N SER A 179 9.55 -11.87 12.68
CA SER A 179 9.63 -12.45 14.01
C SER A 179 8.53 -13.48 14.25
N SER A 180 8.77 -14.36 15.21
CA SER A 180 7.76 -15.28 15.74
C SER A 180 6.52 -14.49 16.18
N SER A 181 5.32 -14.93 15.77
CA SER A 181 4.05 -14.21 15.93
C SER A 181 3.90 -12.89 15.14
N GLY A 182 4.85 -12.55 14.27
CA GLY A 182 4.70 -11.46 13.31
C GLY A 182 3.69 -11.81 12.21
N PHE A 183 2.99 -10.80 11.69
CA PHE A 183 2.10 -10.92 10.52
C PHE A 183 0.97 -11.97 10.66
N LEU A 184 0.20 -11.90 11.75
CA LEU A 184 -0.84 -12.89 12.07
C LEU A 184 -1.97 -13.04 11.03
N GLU A 185 -2.24 -11.99 10.25
CA GLU A 185 -3.30 -11.97 9.23
C GLU A 185 -2.78 -11.89 7.78
N LEU A 186 -1.46 -11.89 7.58
CA LEU A 186 -0.86 -11.71 6.26
C LEU A 186 -1.16 -12.92 5.37
N LYS A 187 -1.68 -12.66 4.17
CA LYS A 187 -2.05 -13.66 3.16
C LYS A 187 -1.18 -13.58 1.91
N ILE A 188 -0.82 -12.36 1.52
CA ILE A 188 -0.03 -12.09 0.32
C ILE A 188 1.18 -11.23 0.71
N LEU A 189 2.36 -11.72 0.37
CA LEU A 189 3.62 -11.00 0.49
C LEU A 189 4.30 -10.93 -0.87
N GLU A 190 4.61 -9.73 -1.33
CA GLU A 190 5.38 -9.51 -2.56
C GLU A 190 6.65 -8.73 -2.21
N LEU A 191 7.82 -9.33 -2.49
CA LEU A 191 9.13 -8.71 -2.36
C LEU A 191 9.73 -8.57 -3.75
N LEU A 192 9.76 -7.34 -4.26
CA LEU A 192 10.10 -7.02 -5.63
C LEU A 192 11.30 -6.05 -5.63
N ASN A 193 12.25 -6.26 -6.53
CA ASN A 193 13.39 -5.37 -6.75
C ASN A 193 14.19 -5.03 -5.47
N LEU A 194 14.22 -5.93 -4.47
CA LEU A 194 14.99 -5.72 -3.24
C LEU A 194 16.47 -6.10 -3.45
N HIS A 195 17.16 -5.29 -4.26
CA HIS A 195 18.50 -5.59 -4.78
C HIS A 195 19.59 -5.67 -3.70
N ALA A 196 19.40 -5.01 -2.56
CA ALA A 196 20.35 -4.99 -1.45
C ALA A 196 20.19 -6.16 -0.46
N VAL A 197 19.03 -6.81 -0.45
CA VAL A 197 18.70 -7.82 0.57
C VAL A 197 19.46 -9.10 0.29
N GLU A 198 20.31 -9.48 1.24
CA GLU A 198 21.15 -10.68 1.22
C GLU A 198 20.50 -11.79 2.07
N LYS A 199 19.91 -11.42 3.21
CA LYS A 199 19.32 -12.35 4.17
C LYS A 199 17.88 -12.01 4.50
N TRP A 200 17.00 -13.00 4.36
CA TRP A 200 15.65 -12.97 4.89
C TRP A 200 15.49 -14.11 5.89
N THR A 201 15.18 -13.75 7.14
CA THR A 201 14.94 -14.71 8.22
C THR A 201 13.46 -14.74 8.54
N VAL A 202 12.88 -15.93 8.52
CA VAL A 202 11.50 -16.18 8.95
C VAL A 202 11.58 -17.10 10.16
N GLU A 203 11.16 -16.59 11.32
CA GLU A 203 11.14 -17.37 12.56
C GLU A 203 9.91 -18.31 12.60
N ASP A 204 10.01 -19.39 13.39
CA ASP A 204 8.87 -20.29 13.61
C ASP A 204 7.66 -19.52 14.20
N GLY A 205 6.49 -19.77 13.62
CA GLY A 205 5.24 -19.07 13.96
C GLY A 205 5.07 -17.69 13.31
N ALA A 206 5.98 -17.23 12.45
CA ALA A 206 5.76 -16.04 11.63
C ALA A 206 4.76 -16.31 10.50
N MET A 207 3.96 -15.30 10.13
CA MET A 207 3.08 -15.32 8.95
C MET A 207 2.19 -16.59 8.82
N PRO A 208 1.46 -17.00 9.85
CA PRO A 208 0.77 -18.29 9.88
C PRO A 208 -0.33 -18.47 8.81
N LYS A 209 -0.80 -17.38 8.19
CA LYS A 209 -1.87 -17.36 7.18
C LYS A 209 -1.38 -17.05 5.76
N LEU A 210 -0.06 -16.97 5.54
CA LEU A 210 0.49 -16.62 4.24
C LEU A 210 0.18 -17.72 3.23
N SER A 211 -0.53 -17.36 2.17
CA SER A 211 -0.93 -18.28 1.09
C SER A 211 -0.19 -17.99 -0.22
N THR A 212 0.22 -16.74 -0.46
CA THR A 212 0.88 -16.32 -1.69
C THR A 212 2.15 -15.55 -1.36
N LEU A 213 3.27 -15.98 -1.94
CA LEU A 213 4.56 -15.31 -1.88
C LEU A 213 5.09 -15.05 -3.29
N VAL A 214 5.38 -13.79 -3.58
CA VAL A 214 6.01 -13.37 -4.84
C VAL A 214 7.40 -12.81 -4.55
N LEU A 215 8.39 -13.32 -5.27
CA LEU A 215 9.78 -12.88 -5.18
C LEU A 215 10.28 -12.58 -6.58
N ALA A 216 10.60 -11.32 -6.85
CA ALA A 216 11.09 -10.91 -8.16
C ALA A 216 12.29 -9.97 -8.04
N ASN A 217 13.33 -10.20 -8.86
CA ASN A 217 14.50 -9.31 -8.95
C ASN A 217 15.30 -9.12 -7.63
N CYS A 218 15.21 -10.07 -6.68
CA CYS A 218 15.95 -10.04 -5.41
C CYS A 218 17.26 -10.85 -5.52
N GLU A 219 18.16 -10.44 -6.41
CA GLU A 219 19.28 -11.28 -6.88
C GLU A 219 20.27 -11.74 -5.80
N ARG A 220 20.45 -10.94 -4.74
CA ARG A 220 21.38 -11.22 -3.64
C ARG A 220 20.80 -12.09 -2.54
N LEU A 221 19.51 -12.39 -2.57
CA LEU A 221 18.83 -13.11 -1.51
C LEU A 221 19.31 -14.56 -1.43
N GLU A 222 19.90 -14.97 -0.29
CA GLU A 222 20.54 -16.29 -0.16
C GLU A 222 19.72 -17.34 0.63
N MET A 223 18.84 -16.88 1.53
CA MET A 223 18.36 -17.66 2.69
C MET A 223 16.94 -18.24 2.61
N LEU A 224 16.32 -18.24 1.42
CA LEU A 224 14.88 -18.49 1.31
C LEU A 224 14.37 -19.79 1.97
N LEU A 225 15.15 -20.88 1.91
CA LEU A 225 14.62 -22.23 2.13
C LEU A 225 14.41 -22.58 3.61
N GLU A 226 15.27 -22.10 4.50
CA GLU A 226 15.19 -22.46 5.93
C GLU A 226 14.05 -21.75 6.64
N GLY A 227 13.66 -20.55 6.19
CA GLY A 227 12.54 -19.82 6.78
C GLY A 227 11.18 -20.27 6.26
N LEU A 228 11.08 -20.60 4.96
CA LEU A 228 9.81 -20.97 4.35
C LEU A 228 9.24 -22.32 4.83
N GLN A 229 10.08 -23.20 5.38
CA GLN A 229 9.60 -24.46 5.99
C GLN A 229 8.59 -24.22 7.13
N PHE A 230 8.63 -23.04 7.77
CA PHE A 230 7.71 -22.67 8.85
C PHE A 230 6.37 -22.13 8.32
N VAL A 231 6.30 -21.73 7.04
CA VAL A 231 5.10 -21.18 6.40
C VAL A 231 4.26 -22.31 5.81
N ARG A 232 3.60 -23.08 6.67
CA ARG A 232 2.84 -24.27 6.28
C ARG A 232 1.60 -23.99 5.41
N GLY A 233 1.12 -22.75 5.40
CA GLY A 233 -0.07 -22.33 4.64
C GLY A 233 0.20 -21.91 3.20
N LEU A 234 1.46 -21.92 2.75
CA LEU A 234 1.84 -21.40 1.44
C LEU A 234 1.28 -22.28 0.31
N GLN A 235 0.52 -21.67 -0.59
CA GLN A 235 -0.14 -22.32 -1.73
C GLN A 235 0.47 -21.90 -3.07
N GLU A 236 0.89 -20.64 -3.16
CA GLU A 236 1.43 -20.03 -4.36
C GLU A 236 2.81 -19.42 -4.06
N LEU A 237 3.82 -19.87 -4.80
CA LEU A 237 5.16 -19.31 -4.79
C LEU A 237 5.54 -18.91 -6.22
N ASP A 238 5.56 -17.61 -6.49
CA ASP A 238 6.06 -17.05 -7.74
C ASP A 238 7.48 -16.53 -7.52
N VAL A 239 8.41 -17.08 -8.29
CA VAL A 239 9.82 -16.72 -8.26
C VAL A 239 10.25 -16.37 -9.67
N SER A 240 10.61 -15.11 -9.89
CA SER A 240 11.04 -14.65 -11.21
C SER A 240 12.29 -13.78 -11.13
N ARG A 241 13.11 -13.84 -12.17
CA ARG A 241 14.32 -12.98 -12.32
C ARG A 241 15.26 -12.99 -11.10
N MET A 242 15.37 -14.13 -10.41
CA MET A 242 16.31 -14.36 -9.32
C MET A 242 17.65 -14.85 -9.84
N SER A 243 18.71 -14.77 -9.03
CA SER A 243 20.03 -15.27 -9.40
C SER A 243 20.02 -16.77 -9.71
N LYS A 244 20.95 -17.21 -10.58
CA LYS A 244 21.05 -18.63 -10.97
C LYS A 244 21.30 -19.54 -9.75
N ASP A 245 22.03 -19.05 -8.76
CA ASP A 245 22.34 -19.83 -7.56
C ASP A 245 21.12 -19.97 -6.65
N PHE A 246 20.28 -18.94 -6.56
CA PHE A 246 18.99 -19.04 -5.90
C PHE A 246 18.09 -20.09 -6.56
N GLN A 247 17.97 -20.06 -7.89
CA GLN A 247 17.16 -21.02 -8.64
C GLN A 247 17.63 -22.46 -8.44
N LYS A 248 18.95 -22.70 -8.35
CA LYS A 248 19.53 -24.02 -8.06
C LYS A 248 19.18 -24.50 -6.64
N ARG A 249 19.15 -23.60 -5.65
CA ARG A 249 18.81 -23.96 -4.26
C ARG A 249 17.35 -24.42 -4.17
N ILE A 250 16.41 -23.68 -4.77
CA ILE A 250 14.98 -24.05 -4.76
C ILE A 250 14.72 -25.41 -5.40
N ARG A 251 15.37 -25.71 -6.53
CA ARG A 251 15.18 -26.99 -7.25
C ARG A 251 15.72 -28.22 -6.52
N ARG A 252 16.51 -28.06 -5.45
CA ARG A 252 17.04 -29.19 -4.67
C ARG A 252 16.04 -29.75 -3.64
N VAL A 253 14.87 -29.14 -3.50
CA VAL A 253 13.77 -29.67 -2.69
C VAL A 253 12.94 -30.63 -3.56
N ASP A 254 13.46 -31.83 -3.77
CA ASP A 254 12.69 -32.95 -4.33
C ASP A 254 11.88 -33.64 -3.20
N PRO A 255 10.68 -34.18 -3.48
CA PRO A 255 9.72 -34.69 -2.49
C PRO A 255 10.03 -36.11 -1.98
N GLU A 256 11.30 -36.49 -1.91
CA GLU A 256 11.72 -37.78 -1.35
C GLU A 256 12.59 -37.61 -0.11
N THR A 257 11.98 -37.20 1.00
CA THR A 257 12.39 -37.66 2.34
C THR A 257 11.28 -37.36 3.36
N GLY A 258 10.55 -38.40 3.75
CA GLY A 258 9.76 -38.48 5.00
C GLY A 258 8.27 -38.67 4.80
#